data_AF-A0A929VX58-F1
#
_entry.id   AF-A0A929VX58-F1
#
_cell.length_a   1.000
_cell.length_b   1.000
_cell.length_c   1.000
_cell.angle_alpha   90.00
_cell.angle_beta   90.00
_cell.angle_gamma   90.00
#
_symmetry.space_group_name_H-M   'P 1'
#
loop_
_entity.id
_entity.type
_entity.pdbx_description
1 polymer ?
#
loop_
_entity_poly.entity_id
_entity_poly.type
_entity_poly.pdbx_seq_one_letter_code
_entity_poly.pdbx_strand_id
1 'polypeptide(L)'
;MTDQPEPRKDYADNGILFSRIVKAGKRVYYIDVKRDRRDEFYISMTESKRVKEGSAEEPPTFEKHKIFLYREDLLKFLSALNDAAQFVAEQRPLTPFEHEEPKTRVEINKYGSRFALTPEISEENEPLQTEFDLDF
;
A
#
# COMPACT_ATOMS: atom_id res chain seq x y z
N MET A 1 -14.01 17.48 -39.54
CA MET A 1 -13.24 16.35 -38.98
C MET A 1 -12.80 16.76 -37.58
N THR A 2 -13.65 16.51 -36.59
CA THR A 2 -13.38 16.78 -35.17
C THR A 2 -12.68 15.56 -34.59
N ASP A 3 -11.42 15.73 -34.24
CA ASP A 3 -10.62 14.75 -33.50
C ASP A 3 -11.23 14.61 -32.10
N GLN A 4 -11.90 13.49 -31.84
CA GLN A 4 -12.34 13.17 -30.48
C GLN A 4 -11.11 12.73 -29.68
N PRO A 5 -10.89 13.24 -28.46
CA PRO A 5 -9.85 12.70 -27.61
C PRO A 5 -10.23 11.25 -27.27
N GLU A 6 -9.43 10.31 -27.79
CA GLU A 6 -9.47 8.89 -27.41
C GLU A 6 -9.56 8.77 -25.87
N PRO A 7 -10.43 7.89 -25.34
CA PRO A 7 -10.55 7.71 -23.91
C PRO A 7 -9.18 7.32 -23.35
N ARG A 8 -8.68 8.10 -22.37
CA ARG A 8 -7.48 7.71 -21.61
C ARG A 8 -7.77 6.31 -21.07
N LYS A 9 -7.02 5.33 -21.57
CA LYS A 9 -7.06 3.96 -21.06
C LYS A 9 -6.77 4.06 -19.56
N ASP A 10 -7.80 3.94 -18.74
CA ASP A 10 -7.64 3.78 -17.31
C ASP A 10 -6.86 2.48 -17.12
N TYR A 11 -5.55 2.57 -16.87
CA TYR A 11 -4.70 1.42 -16.52
C TYR A 11 -5.09 0.80 -15.15
N ALA A 12 -6.31 1.08 -14.68
CA ALA A 12 -6.77 0.85 -13.32
C ALA A 12 -7.14 -0.61 -13.02
N ASP A 13 -7.07 -1.53 -14.00
CA ASP A 13 -7.40 -2.94 -13.77
C ASP A 13 -6.50 -3.96 -14.52
N ASN A 14 -5.18 -3.74 -14.53
CA ASN A 14 -4.24 -4.51 -15.36
C ASN A 14 -3.28 -5.42 -14.56
N GLY A 15 -3.81 -6.30 -13.70
CA GLY A 15 -3.02 -7.41 -13.13
C GLY A 15 -2.43 -7.18 -11.73
N ILE A 16 -3.12 -6.43 -10.87
CA ILE A 16 -2.85 -6.40 -9.42
C ILE A 16 -3.57 -7.59 -8.79
N LEU A 17 -2.81 -8.47 -8.15
CA LEU A 17 -3.33 -9.67 -7.47
C LEU A 17 -3.55 -9.43 -5.98
N PHE A 18 -2.78 -8.53 -5.40
CA PHE A 18 -2.90 -8.10 -4.02
C PHE A 18 -2.45 -6.64 -3.91
N SER A 19 -3.10 -5.86 -3.05
CA SER A 19 -2.67 -4.50 -2.76
C SER A 19 -2.86 -4.18 -1.28
N ARG A 20 -1.91 -3.46 -0.70
CA ARG A 20 -1.98 -2.91 0.65
C ARG A 20 -1.55 -1.44 0.63
N ILE A 21 -2.33 -0.61 1.30
CA ILE A 21 -2.08 0.83 1.44
C ILE A 21 -1.69 1.13 2.88
N VAL A 22 -0.60 1.86 3.08
CA VAL A 22 -0.16 2.36 4.39
C VAL A 22 -0.13 3.88 4.36
N LYS A 23 -0.95 4.52 5.19
CA LYS A 23 -0.97 5.99 5.34
C LYS A 23 -0.06 6.39 6.50
N ALA A 24 0.81 7.37 6.28
CA ALA A 24 1.77 7.87 7.26
C ALA A 24 1.93 9.39 7.11
N GLY A 25 0.96 10.16 7.62
CA GLY A 25 0.94 11.61 7.52
C GLY A 25 0.95 12.11 6.06
N LYS A 26 2.02 12.83 5.66
CA LYS A 26 2.16 13.36 4.28
C LYS A 26 2.52 12.28 3.24
N ARG A 27 2.77 11.04 3.66
CA ARG A 27 3.16 9.92 2.79
C ARG A 27 2.08 8.86 2.74
N VAL A 28 1.88 8.28 1.56
CA VAL A 28 1.08 7.08 1.36
C VAL A 28 1.94 6.06 0.64
N TYR A 29 2.08 4.88 1.21
CA TYR A 29 2.77 3.75 0.60
C TYR A 29 1.75 2.80 -0.01
N TYR A 30 2.00 2.37 -1.23
CA TYR A 30 1.24 1.36 -1.96
C TYR A 30 2.13 0.15 -2.16
N ILE A 31 1.68 -1.03 -1.73
CA ILE A 31 2.39 -2.30 -1.89
C ILE A 31 1.49 -3.20 -2.71
N ASP A 32 1.84 -3.38 -3.98
CA ASP A 32 1.08 -4.19 -4.93
C ASP A 32 1.85 -5.47 -5.27
N VAL A 33 1.17 -6.62 -5.27
CA VAL A 33 1.66 -7.84 -5.92
C VAL A 33 1.05 -7.91 -7.31
N LYS A 34 1.90 -8.09 -8.31
CA LYS A 34 1.52 -8.17 -9.72
C LYS A 34 2.10 -9.41 -10.35
N ARG A 35 1.57 -9.76 -11.52
CA ARG A 35 2.08 -10.83 -12.36
C ARG A 35 2.55 -10.25 -13.69
N ASP A 36 3.70 -10.68 -14.15
CA ASP A 36 4.24 -10.25 -15.45
C ASP A 36 3.65 -11.10 -16.60
N ARG A 37 4.16 -10.90 -17.82
CA ARG A 37 3.69 -11.66 -19.00
C ARG A 37 4.17 -13.12 -19.01
N ARG A 38 5.10 -13.50 -18.14
CA ARG A 38 5.69 -14.84 -18.01
C ARG A 38 5.06 -15.64 -16.87
N ASP A 39 3.95 -15.16 -16.31
CA ASP A 39 3.26 -15.75 -15.16
C ASP A 39 4.06 -15.67 -13.84
N GLU A 40 5.12 -14.86 -13.79
CA GLU A 40 5.94 -14.67 -12.60
C GLU A 40 5.43 -13.50 -11.74
N PHE A 41 5.45 -13.68 -10.42
CA PHE A 41 5.03 -12.66 -9.48
C PHE A 41 6.15 -11.68 -9.14
N TYR A 42 5.79 -10.42 -8.97
CA TYR A 42 6.69 -9.38 -8.48
C TYR A 42 5.93 -8.38 -7.60
N ILE A 43 6.67 -7.69 -6.73
CA ILE A 43 6.12 -6.64 -5.87
C ILE A 43 6.45 -5.27 -6.47
N SER A 44 5.46 -4.38 -6.49
CA SER A 44 5.67 -2.95 -6.75
C SER A 44 5.38 -2.19 -5.46
N MET A 45 6.38 -1.49 -4.93
CA MET A 45 6.21 -0.59 -3.78
C MET A 45 6.32 0.85 -4.27
N THR A 46 5.34 1.68 -3.93
CA THR A 46 5.31 3.10 -4.30
C THR A 46 5.11 3.95 -3.07
N GLU A 47 6.05 4.85 -2.77
CA GLU A 47 5.81 5.99 -1.88
C GLU A 47 5.22 7.14 -2.69
N SER A 48 4.12 7.73 -2.23
CA SER A 48 3.57 9.00 -2.72
C SER A 48 3.63 10.02 -1.60
N LYS A 49 4.53 10.99 -1.71
CA LYS A 49 4.75 12.04 -0.73
C LYS A 49 4.12 13.33 -1.20
N ARG A 50 3.28 13.96 -0.38
CA ARG A 50 2.78 15.31 -0.64
C ARG A 50 3.92 16.33 -0.42
N VAL A 51 4.29 17.07 -1.47
CA VAL A 51 5.38 18.04 -1.44
C VAL A 51 4.88 19.47 -1.27
N LYS A 52 3.75 19.81 -1.89
CA LYS A 52 3.09 21.12 -1.73
C LYS A 52 1.67 20.92 -1.23
N GLU A 53 1.27 21.68 -0.21
CA GLU A 53 -0.15 21.86 0.08
C GLU A 53 -0.84 22.52 -1.13
N GLY A 54 -2.07 22.09 -1.43
CA GLY A 54 -2.89 22.75 -2.46
C GLY A 54 -3.51 24.04 -1.93
N SER A 55 -3.83 24.96 -2.83
CA SER A 55 -4.64 26.15 -2.57
C SER A 55 -6.03 25.99 -3.22
N ALA A 56 -6.88 27.01 -3.10
CA ALA A 56 -8.16 27.03 -3.82
C ALA A 56 -7.98 27.04 -5.36
N GLU A 57 -6.81 27.48 -5.83
CA GLU A 57 -6.51 27.66 -7.25
C GLU A 57 -5.58 26.57 -7.79
N GLU A 58 -4.76 25.95 -6.93
CA GLU A 58 -3.77 24.94 -7.35
C GLU A 58 -3.92 23.63 -6.56
N PRO A 59 -3.96 22.46 -7.24
CA PRO A 59 -4.04 21.18 -6.57
C PRO A 59 -2.73 20.82 -5.82
N PRO A 60 -2.81 20.00 -4.77
CA PRO A 60 -1.63 19.51 -4.06
C PRO A 60 -0.71 18.72 -5.00
N THR A 61 0.59 18.94 -4.87
CA THR A 61 1.61 18.26 -5.68
C THR A 61 2.19 17.07 -4.93
N PHE A 62 2.39 15.95 -5.63
CA PHE A 62 2.93 14.71 -5.06
C PHE A 62 4.19 14.25 -5.80
N GLU A 63 5.18 13.84 -5.02
CA GLU A 63 6.37 13.15 -5.49
C GLU A 63 6.18 11.64 -5.30
N LYS A 64 6.57 10.85 -6.30
CA LYS A 64 6.42 9.39 -6.27
C LYS A 64 7.78 8.71 -6.38
N HIS A 65 8.09 7.85 -5.41
CA HIS A 65 9.22 6.93 -5.49
C HIS A 65 8.67 5.54 -5.69
N LYS A 66 9.17 4.82 -6.70
CA LYS A 66 8.68 3.50 -7.05
C LYS A 66 9.82 2.53 -7.20
N ILE A 67 9.67 1.38 -6.56
CA ILE A 67 10.58 0.24 -6.68
C ILE A 67 9.80 -0.99 -7.16
N PHE A 68 10.49 -1.86 -7.88
CA PHE A 68 10.00 -3.16 -8.31
C PHE A 68 10.94 -4.23 -7.76
N LEU A 69 10.37 -5.27 -7.15
CA LEU A 69 11.11 -6.40 -6.59
C LEU A 69 10.63 -7.67 -7.28
N TYR A 70 11.53 -8.29 -8.04
CA TYR A 70 11.28 -9.54 -8.74
C TYR A 70 11.62 -10.74 -7.84
N ARG A 71 11.09 -11.91 -8.21
CA ARG A 71 11.14 -13.14 -7.42
C ARG A 71 12.56 -13.54 -7.02
N GLU A 72 13.52 -13.39 -7.92
CA GLU A 72 14.93 -13.76 -7.75
C GLU A 72 15.65 -12.94 -6.66
N ASP A 73 15.22 -11.69 -6.45
CA ASP A 73 15.84 -10.75 -5.53
C ASP A 73 15.07 -10.63 -4.21
N LEU A 74 13.80 -11.05 -4.20
CA LEU A 74 12.86 -10.78 -3.13
C LEU A 74 13.37 -11.26 -1.76
N LEU A 75 13.92 -12.48 -1.69
CA LEU A 75 14.41 -13.05 -0.44
C LEU A 75 15.59 -12.27 0.13
N LYS A 76 16.55 -11.88 -0.73
CA LYS A 76 17.73 -11.10 -0.32
C LYS A 76 17.31 -9.71 0.14
N PHE A 77 16.38 -9.09 -0.57
CA PHE A 77 15.85 -7.77 -0.22
C PHE A 77 15.11 -7.79 1.13
N LEU A 78 14.23 -8.78 1.35
CA LEU A 78 13.48 -8.89 2.60
C LEU A 78 14.40 -9.13 3.81
N SER A 79 15.44 -9.95 3.66
CA SER A 79 16.44 -10.13 4.71
C SER A 79 17.10 -8.81 5.06
N ALA A 80 17.65 -8.10 4.08
CA ALA A 80 18.32 -6.81 4.31
C ALA A 80 17.37 -5.74 4.89
N LEU A 81 16.11 -5.73 4.47
CA LEU A 81 15.10 -4.81 5.00
C LEU A 81 14.78 -5.12 6.47
N ASN A 82 14.64 -6.40 6.83
CA ASN A 82 14.39 -6.82 8.20
C ASN A 82 15.58 -6.51 9.10
N ASP A 83 16.82 -6.78 8.66
CA ASP A 83 18.03 -6.46 9.41
C ASP A 83 18.12 -4.97 9.71
N ALA A 84 17.84 -4.12 8.69
CA ALA A 84 17.81 -2.68 8.86
C ALA A 84 16.69 -2.22 9.81
N ALA A 85 15.50 -2.82 9.73
CA ALA A 85 14.39 -2.50 10.61
C ALA A 85 14.68 -2.88 12.07
N GLN A 86 15.29 -4.06 12.29
CA GLN A 86 15.71 -4.52 13.60
C GLN A 86 16.76 -3.58 14.20
N PHE A 87 17.79 -3.21 13.43
CA PHE A 87 18.80 -2.27 13.87
C PHE A 87 18.17 -0.94 14.35
N VAL A 88 17.19 -0.41 13.63
CA VAL A 88 16.48 0.81 14.04
C VAL A 88 15.68 0.58 15.33
N ALA A 89 14.97 -0.55 15.45
CA ALA A 89 14.15 -0.88 16.61
C ALA A 89 14.96 -1.02 17.91
N GLU A 90 16.17 -1.59 17.82
CA GLU A 90 17.10 -1.73 18.94
C GLU A 90 17.64 -0.38 19.43
N GLN A 91 17.88 0.55 18.51
CA GLN A 91 18.36 1.90 18.85
C GLN A 91 17.24 2.81 19.37
N ARG A 92 16.03 2.66 18.83
CA ARG A 92 14.83 3.41 19.26
C ARG A 92 13.58 2.53 19.11
N PRO A 93 12.78 2.36 20.19
CA PRO A 93 11.54 1.61 20.11
C PRO A 93 10.63 2.13 18.99
N LEU A 94 10.17 1.21 18.13
CA LEU A 94 9.18 1.49 17.11
C LEU A 94 7.82 1.70 17.79
N THR A 95 7.58 2.92 18.27
CA THR A 95 6.28 3.33 18.79
C THR A 95 5.41 3.84 17.65
N PRO A 96 4.08 3.62 17.66
CA PRO A 96 3.19 4.29 16.74
C PRO A 96 3.38 5.80 16.88
N PHE A 97 3.88 6.45 15.84
CA PHE A 97 3.99 7.91 15.85
C PHE A 97 2.56 8.46 15.72
N GLU A 98 2.06 9.10 16.77
CA GLU A 98 0.78 9.80 16.71
C GLU A 98 0.91 10.98 15.75
N HIS A 99 0.50 10.77 14.49
CA HIS A 99 0.33 11.88 13.57
C HIS A 99 -0.98 12.58 13.89
N GLU A 100 -0.92 13.81 14.41
CA GLU A 100 -2.08 14.71 14.39
C GLU A 100 -2.46 14.97 12.93
N GLU A 101 -3.52 14.33 12.44
CA GLU A 101 -4.06 14.67 11.13
C GLU A 101 -4.67 16.08 11.19
N PRO A 102 -4.30 17.01 10.28
CA PRO A 102 -5.06 18.23 10.13
C PRO A 102 -6.47 17.85 9.67
N LYS A 103 -7.46 18.18 10.51
CA LYS A 103 -8.91 17.97 10.28
C LYS A 103 -9.41 18.84 9.13
N THR A 104 -9.02 18.56 7.89
CA THR A 104 -9.65 19.18 6.72
C THR A 104 -10.65 18.20 6.12
N ARG A 105 -11.90 18.36 6.55
CA ARG A 105 -13.08 17.67 6.03
C ARG A 105 -13.29 18.12 4.58
N VAL A 106 -13.21 17.20 3.62
CA VAL A 106 -13.74 17.39 2.26
C VAL A 106 -14.60 16.17 1.92
N GLU A 107 -15.81 16.46 1.45
CA GLU A 107 -16.90 15.53 1.22
C GLU A 107 -16.55 14.45 0.19
N ILE A 108 -16.95 13.22 0.51
CA ILE A 108 -16.77 12.03 -0.31
C ILE A 108 -17.78 12.06 -1.45
N ASN A 109 -17.31 12.27 -2.67
CA ASN A 109 -18.13 12.09 -3.88
C ASN A 109 -18.49 10.59 -4.04
N LYS A 110 -19.80 10.33 -4.15
CA LYS A 110 -20.49 9.02 -4.17
C LYS A 110 -20.23 8.12 -5.40
N TYR A 111 -18.97 7.89 -5.80
CA TYR A 111 -18.66 6.95 -6.90
C TYR A 111 -17.76 5.76 -6.52
N GLY A 112 -17.35 5.61 -5.25
CA GLY A 112 -16.48 4.51 -4.80
C GLY A 112 -17.18 3.30 -4.15
N SER A 113 -18.51 3.27 -4.06
CA SER A 113 -19.26 2.23 -3.32
C SER A 113 -19.94 1.23 -4.27
N ARG A 114 -19.17 0.39 -4.97
CA ARG A 114 -19.72 -0.74 -5.73
C ARG A 114 -19.16 -2.11 -5.40
N PHE A 115 -18.26 -2.24 -4.42
CA PHE A 115 -17.69 -3.55 -4.04
C PHE A 115 -17.62 -3.80 -2.52
N ALA A 116 -18.59 -3.29 -1.77
CA ALA A 116 -18.86 -3.81 -0.43
C ALA A 116 -20.19 -4.58 -0.48
N LEU A 117 -20.12 -5.89 -0.75
CA LEU A 117 -21.20 -6.80 -0.38
C LEU A 117 -21.10 -7.08 1.12
N THR A 118 -22.26 -7.11 1.75
CA THR A 118 -22.56 -7.01 3.18
C THR A 118 -22.10 -8.19 4.04
N PRO A 119 -22.03 -8.01 5.37
CA PRO A 119 -21.63 -9.03 6.32
C PRO A 119 -22.83 -9.90 6.71
N GLU A 120 -22.66 -11.22 6.74
CA GLU A 120 -23.36 -12.15 7.63
C GLU A 120 -22.70 -13.53 7.51
N ILE A 121 -22.16 -14.04 8.61
CA ILE A 121 -22.36 -15.40 9.15
C ILE A 121 -21.41 -15.61 10.35
N SER A 122 -22.06 -15.71 11.51
CA SER A 122 -21.76 -16.40 12.77
C SER A 122 -20.34 -16.44 13.35
N GLU A 123 -20.26 -15.93 14.58
CA GLU A 123 -19.35 -16.34 15.65
C GLU A 123 -19.23 -17.87 15.74
N GLU A 124 -18.00 -18.37 15.65
CA GLU A 124 -17.41 -19.48 16.42
C GLU A 124 -16.15 -19.94 15.68
N ASN A 125 -14.98 -19.70 16.27
CA ASN A 125 -13.90 -20.68 16.34
C ASN A 125 -12.79 -20.18 17.29
N GLU A 126 -12.52 -21.00 18.30
CA GLU A 126 -11.46 -20.84 19.32
C GLU A 126 -10.06 -20.69 18.72
N PRO A 127 -9.12 -20.04 19.45
CA PRO A 127 -7.73 -20.01 19.03
C PRO A 127 -7.08 -21.39 19.16
N LEU A 128 -6.60 -21.94 18.04
CA LEU A 128 -5.68 -23.08 18.01
C LEU A 128 -4.40 -22.75 18.78
N GLN A 129 -4.14 -23.50 19.84
CA GLN A 129 -2.82 -23.60 20.46
C GLN A 129 -1.88 -24.30 19.47
N THR A 130 -0.77 -23.66 19.12
CA THR A 130 0.38 -24.33 18.51
C THR A 130 1.51 -24.33 19.52
N GLU A 131 1.74 -25.49 20.12
CA GLU A 131 2.95 -25.81 20.87
C GLU A 131 4.18 -25.67 19.96
N PHE A 132 5.14 -24.87 20.41
CA PHE A 132 6.50 -24.88 19.88
C PHE A 132 7.32 -25.80 20.79
N ASP A 133 7.48 -27.06 20.38
CA ASP A 133 8.55 -27.90 20.89
C ASP A 133 9.85 -27.46 20.20
N LEU A 134 10.70 -26.76 20.95
CA LEU A 134 12.11 -26.57 20.63
C LEU A 134 12.92 -27.28 21.71
N ASP A 135 13.26 -28.54 21.44
CA ASP A 135 14.31 -29.25 22.17
C ASP A 135 15.67 -28.60 21.85
N PHE A 136 16.35 -28.13 22.90
CA PHE A 136 17.77 -27.85 22.95
C PHE A 136 18.34 -28.45 24.25
#